data_AF-A0A7S8EC00-F1
#
_entry.id   AF-A0A7S8EC00-F1
#
_cell.length_a   1.000
_cell.length_b   1.000
_cell.length_c   1.000
_cell.angle_alpha   90.00
_cell.angle_beta   90.00
_cell.angle_gamma   90.00
#
_symmetry.space_group_name_H-M   'P 1'
#
loop_
_entity.id
_entity.type
_entity.pdbx_description
1 polymer ?
#
loop_
_entity_poly.entity_id
_entity_poly.type
_entity_poly.pdbx_seq_one_letter_code
_entity_poly.pdbx_strand_id
1 'polypeptide(L)'
;MKTPNPTIEELQQQDEEEPPSRGSIATTPRPTLWADVPDEQWNDWRWQLAHRLNSLDELAQIINLTPEEIEGLQADDKFRVDITPYFASLIDPNDPHCPVRRQVIPQGRELKAFTGMMEDSLAEDKHSPVPGLVHRYPDRVLMLLTTQCASYCRYCTRSRIVGNPAMTFSRVDFEAQLDYLRNTPQVRDVLLSGGDPLVLAPKQLEYVLSSLRAIEHIEIIRIGSRVPVFMPQRITDDLCDVLKKYHPIWLNIHVNHPKEITPELSRALEKLAFAGVPLGNQSVLLAGINDSVDIQRELVHKLVRNRVRPYYLYQCDMVKGAGHFRTTIAKGIEIIEGLRGHTSGYAVPTYVVDAPGGGGKIPVMPQYLISQAPGKVVLRNYEGYITVYDEPTDYDPHAIDALQSQAVHRAEVGQGGVYGLLSGEAESIKPEGFDTLHQRHAAQHRLNVDTAKWVRYKDGVPMPNIINQNGHTNGNSQNGNGNGNGHHGANGHNGASNGHSTNGHENGHNGKPLPKS
;
A
#
# COMPACT_ATOMS: atom_id res chain seq x y z
N MET A 1 8.89 26.18 -50.07
CA MET A 1 9.87 27.07 -49.43
C MET A 1 10.01 26.60 -47.99
N LYS A 2 11.16 26.00 -47.63
CA LYS A 2 11.47 25.60 -46.26
C LYS A 2 12.01 26.83 -45.53
N THR A 3 11.43 27.21 -44.41
CA THR A 3 12.02 28.18 -43.48
C THR A 3 13.31 27.58 -42.89
N PRO A 4 14.39 28.37 -42.71
CA PRO A 4 15.62 27.87 -42.09
C PRO A 4 15.41 27.68 -40.59
N ASN A 5 16.08 26.68 -40.01
CA ASN A 5 16.21 26.56 -38.56
C ASN A 5 17.11 27.69 -38.02
N PRO A 6 16.83 28.19 -36.80
CA PRO A 6 17.64 29.24 -36.19
C PRO A 6 19.07 28.77 -35.92
N THR A 7 19.99 29.74 -35.94
CA THR A 7 21.43 29.53 -35.76
C THR A 7 21.80 29.37 -34.28
N ILE A 8 22.95 28.74 -34.00
CA ILE A 8 23.43 28.46 -32.64
C ILE A 8 23.62 29.74 -31.81
N GLU A 9 23.91 30.88 -32.44
CA GLU A 9 23.98 32.20 -31.76
C GLU A 9 22.61 32.72 -31.31
N GLU A 10 21.52 32.39 -32.02
CA GLU A 10 20.15 32.78 -31.62
C GLU A 10 19.63 31.95 -30.44
N LEU A 11 20.16 30.74 -30.25
CA LEU A 11 19.88 29.88 -29.09
C LEU A 11 20.70 30.28 -27.85
N GLN A 12 21.82 31.00 -28.03
CA GLN A 12 22.71 31.40 -26.93
C GLN A 12 22.37 32.76 -26.32
N GLN A 13 21.48 33.55 -26.95
CA GLN A 13 21.02 34.84 -26.42
C GLN A 13 19.70 34.76 -25.63
N GLN A 14 19.14 33.56 -25.41
CA GLN A 14 17.90 33.37 -24.63
C GLN A 14 18.13 32.97 -23.17
N ASP A 15 19.39 32.79 -22.72
CA ASP A 15 19.71 32.24 -21.39
C ASP A 15 20.60 33.17 -20.52
N GLU A 16 20.45 34.49 -20.66
CA GLU A 16 20.97 35.46 -19.68
C GLU A 16 19.81 36.16 -18.94
N GLU A 17 18.92 35.38 -18.32
CA GLU A 17 18.11 35.91 -17.21
C GLU A 17 19.00 36.00 -15.97
N GLU A 18 19.21 37.22 -15.48
CA GLU A 18 19.79 37.48 -14.15
C GLU A 18 19.15 36.55 -13.11
N PRO A 19 19.94 35.97 -12.17
CA PRO A 19 19.36 35.21 -11.07
C PRO A 19 18.36 36.11 -10.36
N PRO A 20 17.11 35.64 -10.08
CA PRO A 20 16.12 36.48 -9.45
C PRO A 20 16.73 37.05 -8.18
N SER A 21 16.67 38.38 -8.07
CA SER A 21 16.97 39.11 -6.84
C SER A 21 16.39 38.32 -5.65
N ARG A 22 17.04 38.35 -4.47
CA ARG A 22 16.45 37.83 -3.22
C ARG A 22 15.19 38.64 -2.88
N GLY A 23 14.15 38.45 -3.67
CA GLY A 23 12.85 39.08 -3.63
C GLY A 23 11.95 38.32 -2.69
N SER A 24 10.82 38.93 -2.35
CA SER A 24 9.76 38.43 -1.48
C SER A 24 9.60 36.90 -1.52
N ILE A 25 9.52 36.28 -0.33
CA ILE A 25 9.22 34.85 -0.19
C ILE A 25 7.98 34.54 -1.03
N ALA A 26 8.09 33.62 -1.99
CA ALA A 26 6.96 33.26 -2.85
C ALA A 26 5.79 32.74 -2.00
N THR A 27 4.59 33.27 -2.22
CA THR A 27 3.36 32.88 -1.52
C THR A 27 2.24 32.64 -2.50
N THR A 28 1.31 31.78 -2.11
CA THR A 28 0.05 31.58 -2.81
C THR A 28 -0.81 32.86 -2.70
N PRO A 29 -1.47 33.32 -3.79
CA PRO A 29 -2.37 34.46 -3.74
C PRO A 29 -3.58 34.19 -2.85
N ARG A 30 -3.99 35.18 -2.05
CA ARG A 30 -5.20 35.10 -1.21
C ARG A 30 -6.41 35.63 -2.00
N PRO A 31 -7.57 34.95 -1.94
CA PRO A 31 -8.85 35.52 -2.37
C PRO A 31 -9.14 36.86 -1.70
N THR A 32 -9.94 37.71 -2.37
CA THR A 32 -10.31 39.06 -1.88
C THR A 32 -10.83 39.05 -0.45
N LEU A 33 -11.56 38.01 -0.06
CA LEU A 33 -12.08 37.80 1.31
C LEU A 33 -10.98 37.86 2.39
N TRP A 34 -9.76 37.45 2.07
CA TRP A 34 -8.62 37.41 2.99
C TRP A 34 -7.47 38.34 2.56
N ALA A 35 -7.71 39.28 1.64
CA ALA A 35 -6.69 40.21 1.17
C ALA A 35 -6.12 41.07 2.30
N ASP A 36 -6.98 41.48 3.24
CA ASP A 36 -6.63 42.35 4.36
C ASP A 36 -6.24 41.61 5.65
N VAL A 37 -6.21 40.26 5.63
CA VAL A 37 -5.77 39.46 6.77
C VAL A 37 -4.27 39.64 6.97
N PRO A 38 -3.79 40.11 8.15
CA PRO A 38 -2.36 40.27 8.40
C PRO A 38 -1.59 38.96 8.23
N ASP A 39 -0.37 39.04 7.70
CA ASP A 39 0.47 37.86 7.48
C ASP A 39 0.74 37.04 8.74
N GLU A 40 0.87 37.70 9.90
CA GLU A 40 1.02 37.02 11.19
C GLU A 40 -0.18 36.11 11.51
N GLN A 41 -1.40 36.58 11.22
CA GLN A 41 -2.60 35.77 11.41
C GLN A 41 -2.71 34.67 10.35
N TRP A 42 -2.48 35.00 9.08
CA TRP A 42 -2.52 34.01 8.00
C TRP A 42 -1.52 32.86 8.22
N ASN A 43 -0.35 33.17 8.77
CA ASN A 43 0.70 32.20 9.07
C ASN A 43 0.52 31.51 10.44
N ASP A 44 -0.47 31.88 11.25
CA ASP A 44 -0.84 31.15 12.45
C ASP A 44 -1.80 30.00 12.11
N TRP A 45 -1.33 28.77 12.32
CA TRP A 45 -2.14 27.58 12.11
C TRP A 45 -3.39 27.52 13.01
N ARG A 46 -3.39 28.20 14.17
CA ARG A 46 -4.56 28.28 15.04
C ARG A 46 -5.64 29.18 14.42
N TRP A 47 -5.22 30.28 13.81
CA TRP A 47 -6.13 31.15 13.05
C TRP A 47 -6.75 30.38 11.88
N GLN A 48 -5.94 29.62 11.13
CA GLN A 48 -6.42 28.76 10.03
C GLN A 48 -7.49 27.75 10.49
N LEU A 49 -7.34 27.14 11.67
CA LEU A 49 -8.34 26.21 12.22
C LEU A 49 -9.61 26.91 12.73
N ALA A 50 -9.48 28.12 13.28
CA ALA A 50 -10.60 28.89 13.82
C ALA A 50 -11.48 29.49 12.73
N HIS A 51 -10.93 29.74 11.53
CA HIS A 51 -11.62 30.39 10.40
C HIS A 51 -11.96 29.41 9.27
N ARG A 52 -12.17 28.12 9.59
CA ARG A 52 -12.53 27.13 8.59
C ARG A 52 -13.91 27.40 8.00
N LEU A 53 -14.04 27.26 6.69
CA LEU A 53 -15.32 27.39 5.99
C LEU A 53 -16.09 26.07 6.08
N ASN A 54 -17.35 26.11 6.46
CA ASN A 54 -18.20 24.92 6.60
C ASN A 54 -19.66 25.11 6.16
N SER A 55 -20.06 26.32 5.77
CA SER A 55 -21.41 26.60 5.27
C SER A 55 -21.44 26.93 3.79
N LEU A 56 -22.62 26.80 3.19
CA LEU A 56 -22.88 27.21 1.80
C LEU A 56 -22.56 28.70 1.60
N ASP A 57 -23.03 29.56 2.50
CA ASP A 57 -22.88 31.02 2.38
C ASP A 57 -21.42 31.46 2.50
N GLU A 58 -20.62 30.81 3.35
CA GLU A 58 -19.18 31.05 3.44
C GLU A 58 -18.45 30.61 2.16
N LEU A 59 -18.79 29.44 1.62
CA LEU A 59 -18.16 28.92 0.41
C LEU A 59 -18.56 29.73 -0.84
N ALA A 60 -19.81 30.20 -0.92
CA ALA A 60 -20.30 31.03 -2.01
C ALA A 60 -19.57 32.39 -2.11
N GLN A 61 -18.90 32.85 -1.05
CA GLN A 61 -18.09 34.07 -1.08
C GLN A 61 -16.77 33.90 -1.83
N ILE A 62 -16.28 32.66 -1.97
CA ILE A 62 -14.95 32.39 -2.55
C ILE A 62 -15.02 31.61 -3.86
N ILE A 63 -16.11 30.89 -4.14
CA ILE A 63 -16.23 30.04 -5.34
C ILE A 63 -17.64 30.13 -5.95
N ASN A 64 -17.72 29.93 -7.27
CA ASN A 64 -19.00 29.75 -7.94
C ASN A 64 -19.48 28.31 -7.72
N LEU A 65 -20.44 28.14 -6.80
CA LEU A 65 -21.03 26.84 -6.47
C LEU A 65 -21.89 26.30 -7.62
N THR A 66 -21.69 25.03 -7.94
CA THR A 66 -22.52 24.30 -8.90
C THR A 66 -23.81 23.82 -8.22
N PRO A 67 -24.88 23.53 -8.99
CA PRO A 67 -26.12 22.98 -8.42
C PRO A 67 -25.90 21.69 -7.60
N GLU A 68 -24.98 20.83 -8.03
CA GLU A 68 -24.67 19.59 -7.33
C GLU A 68 -23.90 19.82 -6.03
N GLU A 69 -23.04 20.85 -5.96
CA GLU A 69 -22.37 21.22 -4.71
C GLU A 69 -23.35 21.85 -3.73
N ILE A 70 -24.31 22.65 -4.21
CA ILE A 70 -25.41 23.17 -3.38
C ILE A 70 -26.21 22.02 -2.76
N GLU A 71 -26.60 21.03 -3.58
CA GLU A 71 -27.30 19.82 -3.11
C GLU A 71 -26.48 19.09 -2.03
N GLY A 72 -25.19 18.87 -2.27
CA GLY A 72 -24.31 18.18 -1.32
C GLY A 72 -24.09 18.95 -0.01
N LEU A 73 -23.98 20.29 -0.07
CA LEU A 73 -23.81 21.15 1.10
C LEU A 73 -25.09 21.25 1.94
N GLN A 74 -26.25 21.21 1.30
CA GLN A 74 -27.55 21.29 1.99
C GLN A 74 -28.04 19.95 2.54
N ALA A 75 -27.46 18.83 2.11
CA ALA A 75 -27.87 17.51 2.60
C ALA A 75 -27.70 17.35 4.12
N ASP A 76 -28.70 16.73 4.75
CA ASP A 76 -28.76 16.51 6.21
C ASP A 76 -27.73 15.47 6.67
N ASP A 77 -27.54 14.39 5.92
CA ASP A 77 -26.64 13.29 6.26
C ASP A 77 -25.24 13.43 5.63
N LYS A 78 -24.87 14.64 5.19
CA LYS A 78 -23.56 14.92 4.58
C LYS A 78 -22.43 14.61 5.55
N PHE A 79 -21.33 14.10 5.00
CA PHE A 79 -20.08 14.05 5.74
C PHE A 79 -19.59 15.46 6.07
N ARG A 80 -19.02 15.64 7.27
CA ARG A 80 -18.58 16.92 7.81
C ARG A 80 -17.78 17.74 6.80
N VAL A 81 -18.04 19.04 6.79
CA VAL A 81 -17.34 20.02 5.96
C VAL A 81 -16.60 20.96 6.88
N ASP A 82 -15.30 21.09 6.68
CA ASP A 82 -14.49 22.18 7.22
C ASP A 82 -13.30 22.28 6.27
N ILE A 83 -12.99 23.49 5.82
CA ILE A 83 -11.89 23.76 4.88
C ILE A 83 -11.07 24.92 5.45
N THR A 84 -9.76 24.77 5.58
CA THR A 84 -8.91 25.88 6.03
C THR A 84 -8.89 27.01 5.00
N PRO A 85 -8.81 28.29 5.42
CA PRO A 85 -8.64 29.41 4.49
C PRO A 85 -7.50 29.19 3.49
N TYR A 86 -6.36 28.68 3.96
CA TYR A 86 -5.23 28.35 3.10
C TYR A 86 -5.60 27.33 2.01
N PHE A 87 -6.22 26.20 2.34
CA PHE A 87 -6.54 25.20 1.31
C PHE A 87 -7.66 25.67 0.38
N ALA A 88 -8.62 26.42 0.92
CA ALA A 88 -9.67 27.06 0.15
C ALA A 88 -9.11 28.07 -0.87
N SER A 89 -8.03 28.78 -0.53
CA SER A 89 -7.36 29.73 -1.44
C SER A 89 -6.73 29.08 -2.68
N LEU A 90 -6.54 27.75 -2.67
CA LEU A 90 -6.03 26.98 -3.81
C LEU A 90 -7.13 26.61 -4.82
N ILE A 91 -8.39 26.85 -4.48
CA ILE A 91 -9.51 26.54 -5.36
C ILE A 91 -9.60 27.60 -6.45
N ASP A 92 -9.68 27.14 -7.70
CA ASP A 92 -10.05 27.99 -8.82
C ASP A 92 -11.57 28.23 -8.78
N PRO A 93 -12.03 29.49 -8.57
CA PRO A 93 -13.45 29.79 -8.40
C PRO A 93 -14.28 29.59 -9.68
N ASN A 94 -13.63 29.58 -10.84
CA ASN A 94 -14.29 29.53 -12.15
C ASN A 94 -14.23 28.15 -12.81
N ASP A 95 -13.38 27.25 -12.28
CA ASP A 95 -13.24 25.89 -12.79
C ASP A 95 -14.07 24.90 -11.94
N PRO A 96 -15.24 24.42 -12.43
CA PRO A 96 -16.05 23.39 -11.75
C PRO A 96 -15.34 22.03 -11.67
N HIS A 97 -14.28 21.82 -12.44
CA HIS A 97 -13.47 20.60 -12.43
C HIS A 97 -12.16 20.77 -11.65
N CYS A 98 -11.98 21.88 -10.93
CA CYS A 98 -10.75 22.15 -10.18
C CYS A 98 -10.40 20.96 -9.26
N PRO A 99 -9.21 20.34 -9.40
CA PRO A 99 -8.89 19.13 -8.65
C PRO A 99 -8.78 19.37 -7.15
N VAL A 100 -8.51 20.61 -6.71
CA VAL A 100 -8.52 20.99 -5.29
C VAL A 100 -9.95 21.01 -4.75
N ARG A 101 -10.88 21.69 -5.46
CA ARG A 101 -12.28 21.86 -5.02
C ARG A 101 -12.97 20.51 -4.83
N ARG A 102 -12.76 19.59 -5.76
CA ARG A 102 -13.40 18.27 -5.77
C ARG A 102 -13.02 17.43 -4.56
N GLN A 103 -11.90 17.72 -3.91
CA GLN A 103 -11.45 16.96 -2.75
C GLN A 103 -12.10 17.39 -1.44
N VAL A 104 -12.73 18.57 -1.37
CA VAL A 104 -13.19 19.19 -0.11
C VAL A 104 -14.61 19.74 -0.16
N ILE A 105 -15.16 20.08 -1.34
CA ILE A 105 -16.53 20.55 -1.49
C ILE A 105 -17.47 19.35 -1.70
N PRO A 106 -18.51 19.17 -0.87
CA PRO A 106 -19.47 18.09 -1.04
C PRO A 106 -20.19 18.14 -2.38
N GLN A 107 -20.58 16.97 -2.90
CA GLN A 107 -21.44 16.86 -4.08
C GLN A 107 -22.66 15.97 -3.78
N GLY A 108 -23.82 16.26 -4.38
CA GLY A 108 -25.04 15.44 -4.21
C GLY A 108 -24.85 13.95 -4.52
N ARG A 109 -23.94 13.61 -5.45
CA ARG A 109 -23.55 12.21 -5.74
C ARG A 109 -22.91 11.46 -4.57
N GLU A 110 -22.43 12.13 -3.52
CA GLU A 110 -21.93 11.46 -2.31
C GLU A 110 -23.03 10.73 -1.53
N LEU A 111 -24.28 11.16 -1.71
CA LEU A 111 -25.45 10.59 -1.04
C LEU A 111 -25.91 9.29 -1.70
N LYS A 112 -25.37 8.95 -2.88
CA LYS A 112 -25.79 7.79 -3.67
C LYS A 112 -24.95 6.57 -3.29
N ALA A 113 -25.64 5.50 -2.90
CA ALA A 113 -25.02 4.19 -2.70
C ALA A 113 -24.46 3.64 -4.03
N PHE A 114 -23.43 2.82 -3.93
CA PHE A 114 -22.83 2.13 -5.08
C PHE A 114 -22.51 0.67 -4.73
N THR A 115 -22.30 -0.16 -5.76
CA THR A 115 -21.99 -1.58 -5.59
C THR A 115 -20.68 -1.78 -4.81
N GLY A 116 -20.75 -2.55 -3.72
CA GLY A 116 -19.61 -2.82 -2.85
C GLY A 116 -19.33 -1.73 -1.82
N MET A 117 -20.17 -0.70 -1.71
CA MET A 117 -20.07 0.30 -0.64
C MET A 117 -20.23 -0.37 0.74
N MET A 118 -19.33 -0.03 1.65
CA MET A 118 -19.33 -0.45 3.05
C MET A 118 -18.99 0.74 3.93
N GLU A 119 -19.48 0.76 5.16
CA GLU A 119 -19.13 1.79 6.14
C GLU A 119 -17.66 1.67 6.58
N ASP A 120 -17.21 0.44 6.85
CA ASP A 120 -15.83 0.08 7.13
C ASP A 120 -15.35 -0.99 6.14
N SER A 121 -15.01 -0.56 4.93
CA SER A 121 -14.55 -1.49 3.88
C SER A 121 -13.25 -2.22 4.25
N LEU A 122 -12.39 -1.61 5.09
CA LEU A 122 -11.07 -2.14 5.44
C LEU A 122 -11.08 -2.97 6.73
N ALA A 123 -12.25 -3.17 7.35
CA ALA A 123 -12.42 -3.91 8.59
C ALA A 123 -11.49 -3.42 9.72
N GLU A 124 -11.27 -2.11 9.79
CA GLU A 124 -10.48 -1.47 10.84
C GLU A 124 -11.06 -1.74 12.23
N ASP A 125 -12.38 -1.62 12.36
CA ASP A 125 -13.05 -1.79 13.64
C ASP A 125 -13.04 -3.26 14.07
N LYS A 126 -13.16 -4.19 13.10
CA LYS A 126 -13.09 -5.63 13.34
C LYS A 126 -11.69 -6.10 13.76
N HIS A 127 -10.64 -5.43 13.28
CA HIS A 127 -9.24 -5.73 13.62
C HIS A 127 -8.71 -4.83 14.75
N SER A 128 -9.59 -4.30 15.60
CA SER A 128 -9.25 -3.40 16.71
C SER A 128 -9.27 -4.14 18.06
N PRO A 129 -8.12 -4.62 18.59
CA PRO A 129 -8.07 -5.27 19.91
C PRO A 129 -8.54 -4.38 21.06
N VAL A 130 -8.35 -3.07 20.94
CA VAL A 130 -8.85 -2.04 21.88
C VAL A 130 -9.34 -0.83 21.07
N PRO A 131 -10.23 0.02 21.61
CA PRO A 131 -10.73 1.19 20.88
C PRO A 131 -9.62 2.07 20.30
N GLY A 132 -9.68 2.32 19.00
CA GLY A 132 -8.74 3.20 18.30
C GLY A 132 -7.36 2.60 18.00
N LEU A 133 -7.14 1.30 18.22
CA LEU A 133 -5.90 0.62 17.84
C LEU A 133 -6.18 -0.55 16.92
N VAL A 134 -5.81 -0.43 15.65
CA VAL A 134 -6.01 -1.49 14.66
C VAL A 134 -4.72 -2.30 14.51
N HIS A 135 -4.79 -3.61 14.79
CA HIS A 135 -3.68 -4.55 14.64
C HIS A 135 -4.05 -5.60 13.60
N ARG A 136 -3.77 -5.27 12.34
CA ARG A 136 -4.09 -6.10 11.17
C ARG A 136 -2.91 -6.93 10.67
N TYR A 137 -1.72 -6.34 10.71
CA TYR A 137 -0.50 -6.97 10.21
C TYR A 137 0.35 -7.48 11.38
N PRO A 138 1.26 -8.44 11.17
CA PRO A 138 1.96 -9.10 12.28
C PRO A 138 2.73 -8.15 13.21
N ASP A 139 3.41 -7.16 12.65
CA ASP A 139 4.48 -6.43 13.33
C ASP A 139 4.16 -4.95 13.58
N ARG A 140 2.94 -4.49 13.25
CA ARG A 140 2.62 -3.06 13.24
C ARG A 140 1.16 -2.76 13.47
N VAL A 141 0.92 -1.59 14.06
CA VAL A 141 -0.41 -1.11 14.38
C VAL A 141 -0.70 0.26 13.79
N LEU A 142 -1.99 0.56 13.65
CA LEU A 142 -2.51 1.89 13.39
C LEU A 142 -3.17 2.39 14.68
N MET A 143 -2.70 3.51 15.21
CA MET A 143 -3.18 4.14 16.44
C MET A 143 -3.93 5.43 16.09
N LEU A 144 -5.24 5.45 16.30
CA LEU A 144 -6.13 6.58 16.06
C LEU A 144 -6.12 7.48 17.31
N LEU A 145 -5.55 8.69 17.17
CA LEU A 145 -5.40 9.62 18.29
C LEU A 145 -6.53 10.66 18.39
N THR A 146 -7.19 10.92 17.27
CA THR A 146 -8.21 11.97 17.14
C THR A 146 -9.15 11.63 16.00
N THR A 147 -10.36 12.18 16.02
CA THR A 147 -11.29 12.16 14.88
C THR A 147 -11.31 13.49 14.12
N GLN A 148 -10.53 14.49 14.54
CA GLN A 148 -10.51 15.80 13.90
C GLN A 148 -9.47 15.87 12.78
N CYS A 149 -9.79 16.58 11.70
CA CYS A 149 -8.87 16.98 10.64
C CYS A 149 -8.83 18.50 10.53
N ALA A 150 -7.74 19.05 9.95
CA ALA A 150 -7.70 20.46 9.57
C ALA A 150 -8.73 20.76 8.46
N SER A 151 -8.85 19.87 7.48
CA SER A 151 -9.94 19.88 6.50
C SER A 151 -10.39 18.45 6.19
N TYR A 152 -11.63 18.29 5.72
CA TYR A 152 -12.23 16.97 5.51
C TYR A 152 -12.24 16.58 4.03
N CYS A 153 -11.56 15.48 3.71
CA CYS A 153 -11.51 14.93 2.36
C CYS A 153 -12.85 14.28 2.00
N ARG A 154 -13.41 14.55 0.82
CA ARG A 154 -14.66 13.92 0.35
C ARG A 154 -14.54 12.43 0.03
N TYR A 155 -13.32 11.91 -0.04
CA TYR A 155 -12.99 10.50 -0.24
C TYR A 155 -12.42 9.84 1.03
N CYS A 156 -12.69 10.40 2.22
CA CYS A 156 -12.13 9.92 3.48
C CYS A 156 -12.53 8.46 3.79
N THR A 157 -11.56 7.54 3.84
CA THR A 157 -11.75 6.13 4.23
C THR A 157 -12.41 5.95 5.60
N ARG A 158 -12.21 6.92 6.50
CA ARG A 158 -12.71 6.87 7.89
C ARG A 158 -13.88 7.81 8.12
N SER A 159 -14.64 8.16 7.07
CA SER A 159 -15.80 9.07 7.17
C SER A 159 -16.87 8.62 8.18
N ARG A 160 -16.90 7.33 8.54
CA ARG A 160 -17.75 6.76 9.60
C ARG A 160 -17.48 7.32 11.01
N ILE A 161 -16.21 7.66 11.33
CA ILE A 161 -15.81 8.14 12.67
C ILE A 161 -15.19 9.54 12.64
N VAL A 162 -14.48 9.89 11.57
CA VAL A 162 -13.78 11.18 11.45
C VAL A 162 -14.80 12.30 11.34
N GLY A 163 -14.55 13.43 11.99
CA GLY A 163 -15.44 14.59 12.02
C GLY A 163 -16.60 14.46 13.01
N ASN A 164 -16.89 13.27 13.54
CA ASN A 164 -17.94 13.06 14.53
C ASN A 164 -17.42 13.35 15.96
N PRO A 165 -17.94 14.37 16.66
CA PRO A 165 -17.51 14.71 18.01
C PRO A 165 -17.87 13.62 19.05
N ALA A 166 -18.84 12.75 18.76
CA ALA A 166 -19.22 11.65 19.64
C ALA A 166 -18.24 10.46 19.59
N MET A 167 -17.36 10.40 18.59
CA MET A 167 -16.42 9.29 18.35
C MET A 167 -14.99 9.60 18.81
N THR A 168 -14.83 10.51 19.78
CA THR A 168 -13.51 10.91 20.29
C THR A 168 -12.90 9.86 21.22
N PHE A 169 -11.57 9.79 21.26
CA PHE A 169 -10.84 8.86 22.13
C PHE A 169 -10.56 9.51 23.48
N SER A 170 -10.96 8.83 24.55
CA SER A 170 -10.74 9.27 25.92
C SER A 170 -9.32 8.96 26.39
N ARG A 171 -8.94 9.48 27.57
CA ARG A 171 -7.70 9.08 28.24
C ARG A 171 -7.67 7.58 28.56
N VAL A 172 -8.82 6.99 28.88
CA VAL A 172 -8.92 5.56 29.18
C VAL A 172 -8.61 4.74 27.94
N ASP A 173 -9.14 5.14 26.78
CA ASP A 173 -8.84 4.49 25.51
C ASP A 173 -7.33 4.58 25.22
N PHE A 174 -6.74 5.76 25.37
CA PHE A 174 -5.31 5.96 25.13
C PHE A 174 -4.42 5.07 26.02
N GLU A 175 -4.71 4.97 27.32
CA GLU A 175 -3.95 4.06 28.20
C GLU A 175 -4.15 2.59 27.80
N ALA A 176 -5.36 2.17 27.40
CA ALA A 176 -5.61 0.83 26.91
C ALA A 176 -4.81 0.51 25.63
N GLN A 177 -4.64 1.50 24.73
CA GLN A 177 -3.78 1.38 23.54
C GLN A 177 -2.31 1.18 23.94
N LEU A 178 -1.81 1.96 24.89
CA LEU A 178 -0.43 1.81 25.39
C LEU A 178 -0.22 0.47 26.11
N ASP A 179 -1.18 0.03 26.93
CA ASP A 179 -1.12 -1.25 27.62
C ASP A 179 -1.12 -2.42 26.63
N TYR A 180 -1.92 -2.35 25.58
CA TYR A 180 -1.85 -3.34 24.50
C TYR A 180 -0.45 -3.41 23.90
N LEU A 181 0.15 -2.26 23.57
CA LEU A 181 1.49 -2.19 22.98
C LEU A 181 2.57 -2.73 23.91
N ARG A 182 2.53 -2.39 25.21
CA ARG A 182 3.46 -2.92 26.23
C ARG A 182 3.40 -4.45 26.31
N ASN A 183 2.20 -5.02 26.16
CA ASN A 183 1.96 -6.46 26.27
C ASN A 183 2.14 -7.23 24.94
N THR A 184 2.48 -6.55 23.85
CA THR A 184 2.52 -7.14 22.50
C THR A 184 3.89 -6.89 21.83
N PRO A 185 4.96 -7.60 22.25
CA PRO A 185 6.34 -7.33 21.82
C PRO A 185 6.63 -7.61 20.34
N GLN A 186 5.72 -8.28 19.62
CA GLN A 186 5.83 -8.44 18.16
C GLN A 186 5.66 -7.11 17.40
N VAL A 187 4.95 -6.14 17.98
CA VAL A 187 4.72 -4.83 17.35
C VAL A 187 5.99 -4.01 17.44
N ARG A 188 6.53 -3.59 16.31
CA ARG A 188 7.73 -2.74 16.21
C ARG A 188 7.47 -1.36 15.60
N ASP A 189 6.36 -1.21 14.89
CA ASP A 189 6.00 -0.01 14.12
C ASP A 189 4.59 0.46 14.50
N VAL A 190 4.51 1.70 14.96
CA VAL A 190 3.25 2.36 15.35
C VAL A 190 2.98 3.53 14.42
N LEU A 191 1.90 3.43 13.63
CA LEU A 191 1.40 4.51 12.78
C LEU A 191 0.36 5.33 13.52
N LEU A 192 0.71 6.56 13.88
CA LEU A 192 -0.22 7.58 14.40
C LEU A 192 -1.10 8.10 13.26
N SER A 193 -2.42 8.02 13.45
CA SER A 193 -3.44 8.47 12.49
C SER A 193 -4.77 8.77 13.20
N GLY A 194 -5.91 8.56 12.53
CA GLY A 194 -7.25 8.96 12.97
C GLY A 194 -7.91 9.84 11.93
N GLY A 195 -8.30 11.04 12.36
CA GLY A 195 -8.42 12.19 11.49
C GLY A 195 -7.02 12.64 11.07
N ASP A 196 -6.40 13.53 11.84
CA ASP A 196 -5.02 13.96 11.57
C ASP A 196 -4.23 14.23 12.87
N PRO A 197 -3.18 13.46 13.19
CA PRO A 197 -2.40 13.64 14.42
C PRO A 197 -1.79 15.03 14.61
N LEU A 198 -1.49 15.75 13.54
CA LEU A 198 -0.81 17.05 13.65
C LEU A 198 -1.77 18.21 14.01
N VAL A 199 -3.08 17.96 14.09
CA VAL A 199 -4.03 18.92 14.69
C VAL A 199 -3.97 18.93 16.22
N LEU A 200 -3.35 17.91 16.82
CA LEU A 200 -3.19 17.83 18.28
C LEU A 200 -2.36 19.00 18.80
N ALA A 201 -2.71 19.43 20.01
CA ALA A 201 -1.92 20.41 20.74
C ALA A 201 -0.49 19.89 20.94
N PRO A 202 0.55 20.75 20.86
CA PRO A 202 1.95 20.32 20.96
C PRO A 202 2.25 19.42 22.16
N LYS A 203 1.71 19.76 23.35
CA LYS A 203 1.89 18.96 24.58
C LYS A 203 1.28 17.55 24.48
N GLN A 204 0.14 17.41 23.80
CA GLN A 204 -0.50 16.10 23.60
C GLN A 204 0.30 15.26 22.62
N LEU A 205 0.75 15.84 21.50
CA LEU A 205 1.60 15.13 20.55
C LEU A 205 2.90 14.66 21.22
N GLU A 206 3.58 15.51 21.97
CA GLU A 206 4.78 15.12 22.71
C GLU A 206 4.52 14.03 23.76
N TYR A 207 3.39 14.09 24.48
CA TYR A 207 2.99 13.03 25.40
C TYR A 207 2.84 11.67 24.70
N VAL A 208 2.21 11.63 23.53
CA VAL A 208 2.08 10.40 22.73
C VAL A 208 3.46 9.88 22.30
N LEU A 209 4.29 10.75 21.71
CA LEU A 209 5.61 10.35 21.21
C LEU A 209 6.52 9.84 22.34
N SER A 210 6.55 10.53 23.47
CA SER A 210 7.34 10.13 24.64
C SER A 210 6.84 8.82 25.25
N SER A 211 5.52 8.61 25.34
CA SER A 211 4.93 7.38 25.85
C SER A 211 5.26 6.17 24.99
N LEU A 212 5.21 6.32 23.66
CA LEU A 212 5.58 5.25 22.73
C LEU A 212 7.07 4.94 22.78
N ARG A 213 7.92 5.97 22.91
CA ARG A 213 9.37 5.81 23.03
C ARG A 213 9.82 5.16 24.34
N ALA A 214 8.99 5.17 25.36
CA ALA A 214 9.25 4.44 26.60
C ALA A 214 9.04 2.91 26.47
N ILE A 215 8.45 2.43 25.36
CA ILE A 215 8.24 1.00 25.10
C ILE A 215 9.42 0.48 24.27
N GLU A 216 10.25 -0.37 24.87
CA GLU A 216 11.55 -0.80 24.33
C GLU A 216 11.48 -1.42 22.92
N HIS A 217 10.49 -2.28 22.67
CA HIS A 217 10.33 -2.96 21.38
C HIS A 217 9.73 -2.10 20.26
N ILE A 218 9.31 -0.87 20.55
CA ILE A 218 8.81 0.06 19.51
C ILE A 218 9.97 0.78 18.84
N GLU A 219 10.35 0.26 17.69
CA GLU A 219 11.44 0.77 16.88
C GLU A 219 11.05 2.03 16.12
N ILE A 220 9.92 2.00 15.41
CA ILE A 220 9.52 3.04 14.45
C ILE A 220 8.20 3.67 14.90
N ILE A 221 8.17 5.00 14.92
CA ILE A 221 6.93 5.76 15.02
C ILE A 221 6.71 6.46 13.68
N ARG A 222 5.51 6.32 13.12
CA ARG A 222 5.15 6.97 11.87
C ARG A 222 3.93 7.85 12.07
N ILE A 223 3.86 8.94 11.33
CA ILE A 223 2.73 9.87 11.36
C ILE A 223 2.10 9.91 9.97
N GLY A 224 0.83 9.56 9.86
CA GLY A 224 0.03 9.82 8.66
C GLY A 224 -0.71 11.13 8.83
N SER A 225 -0.38 12.15 8.04
CA SER A 225 -0.94 13.49 8.21
C SER A 225 -1.10 14.22 6.87
N ARG A 226 -2.28 14.81 6.66
CA ARG A 226 -2.58 15.72 5.55
C ARG A 226 -2.43 17.19 5.94
N VAL A 227 -2.24 17.50 7.23
CA VAL A 227 -1.98 18.86 7.73
C VAL A 227 -0.88 19.60 6.99
N PRO A 228 0.27 19.03 6.59
CA PRO A 228 1.24 19.78 5.78
C PRO A 228 0.63 20.35 4.51
N VAL A 229 -0.34 19.62 3.91
CA VAL A 229 -1.02 20.00 2.67
C VAL A 229 -2.20 20.93 2.93
N PHE A 230 -3.00 20.68 3.98
CA PHE A 230 -4.15 21.51 4.31
C PHE A 230 -3.80 22.80 5.07
N MET A 231 -2.68 22.81 5.77
CA MET A 231 -2.31 23.86 6.71
C MET A 231 -0.79 23.79 6.97
N PRO A 232 0.05 24.08 5.96
CA PRO A 232 1.51 24.02 6.07
C PRO A 232 2.06 24.88 7.22
N GLN A 233 1.31 25.89 7.65
CA GLN A 233 1.59 26.75 8.81
C GLN A 233 1.82 25.96 10.11
N ARG A 234 1.26 24.75 10.23
CA ARG A 234 1.44 23.89 11.42
C ARG A 234 2.86 23.35 11.56
N ILE A 235 3.64 23.38 10.48
CA ILE A 235 5.02 22.92 10.45
C ILE A 235 5.95 24.04 10.91
N THR A 236 5.92 24.25 12.23
CA THR A 236 6.75 25.22 12.94
C THR A 236 8.09 24.60 13.35
N ASP A 237 9.06 25.44 13.69
CA ASP A 237 10.37 24.97 14.18
C ASP A 237 10.21 24.19 15.49
N ASP A 238 9.34 24.64 16.40
CA ASP A 238 8.98 23.89 17.63
C ASP A 238 8.45 22.47 17.34
N LEU A 239 7.62 22.30 16.29
CA LEU A 239 7.15 20.97 15.92
C LEU A 239 8.32 20.12 15.43
N CYS A 240 9.16 20.66 14.56
CA CYS A 240 10.33 19.98 14.03
C CYS A 240 11.29 19.55 15.15
N ASP A 241 11.51 20.40 16.16
CA ASP A 241 12.34 20.08 17.33
C ASP A 241 11.75 18.94 18.18
N VAL A 242 10.43 18.94 18.39
CA VAL A 242 9.75 17.82 19.06
C VAL A 242 9.91 16.54 18.25
N LEU A 243 9.69 16.56 16.93
CA LEU A 243 9.84 15.36 16.10
C LEU A 243 11.28 14.83 16.11
N LYS A 244 12.27 15.73 16.05
CA LYS A 244 13.70 15.39 16.08
C LYS A 244 14.09 14.68 17.38
N LYS A 245 13.54 15.11 18.52
CA LYS A 245 13.81 14.53 19.85
C LYS A 245 13.43 13.05 19.97
N TYR A 246 12.42 12.58 19.22
CA TYR A 246 11.86 11.23 19.34
C TYR A 246 12.17 10.33 18.13
N HIS A 247 13.27 10.60 17.42
CA HIS A 247 13.76 9.77 16.31
C HIS A 247 13.89 8.28 16.68
N PRO A 248 13.69 7.33 15.74
CA PRO A 248 13.31 7.53 14.34
C PRO A 248 11.81 7.77 14.09
N ILE A 249 11.47 8.95 13.57
CA ILE A 249 10.11 9.29 13.12
C ILE A 249 10.06 9.35 11.61
N TRP A 250 9.01 8.78 11.02
CA TRP A 250 8.67 8.94 9.60
C TRP A 250 7.35 9.67 9.46
N LEU A 251 7.17 10.43 8.38
CA LEU A 251 5.92 11.14 8.13
C LEU A 251 5.46 10.87 6.69
N ASN A 252 4.23 10.36 6.56
CA ASN A 252 3.57 10.20 5.28
C ASN A 252 2.55 11.32 5.09
N ILE A 253 2.79 12.17 4.08
CA ILE A 253 1.86 13.22 3.67
C ILE A 253 0.83 12.69 2.67
N HIS A 254 -0.24 13.45 2.45
CA HIS A 254 -1.30 13.11 1.49
C HIS A 254 -1.53 14.23 0.48
N VAL A 255 -0.74 14.22 -0.59
CA VAL A 255 -0.90 15.07 -1.79
C VAL A 255 -1.47 14.19 -2.90
N ASN A 256 -2.53 14.63 -3.58
CA ASN A 256 -3.13 13.93 -4.72
C ASN A 256 -2.93 14.66 -6.05
N HIS A 257 -2.69 15.96 -6.05
CA HIS A 257 -2.58 16.74 -7.29
C HIS A 257 -1.41 17.72 -7.26
N PRO A 258 -0.68 17.94 -8.37
CA PRO A 258 0.43 18.90 -8.44
C PRO A 258 0.10 20.34 -7.99
N LYS A 259 -1.17 20.76 -8.13
CA LYS A 259 -1.67 22.08 -7.66
C LYS A 259 -1.59 22.27 -6.14
N GLU A 260 -1.53 21.19 -5.37
CA GLU A 260 -1.41 21.23 -3.91
C GLU A 260 0.03 21.48 -3.45
N ILE A 261 1.03 21.34 -4.33
CA ILE A 261 2.45 21.60 -4.04
C ILE A 261 2.74 23.08 -4.28
N THR A 262 2.46 23.86 -3.24
CA THR A 262 2.65 25.31 -3.18
C THR A 262 4.03 25.69 -2.62
N PRO A 263 4.43 26.97 -2.70
CA PRO A 263 5.59 27.47 -1.98
C PRO A 263 5.52 27.24 -0.46
N GLU A 264 4.34 27.39 0.16
CA GLU A 264 4.13 27.15 1.59
C GLU A 264 4.36 25.69 1.97
N LEU A 265 3.76 24.75 1.23
CA LEU A 265 3.98 23.32 1.44
C LEU A 265 5.45 22.97 1.20
N SER A 266 6.08 23.50 0.16
CA SER A 266 7.50 23.23 -0.15
C SER A 266 8.42 23.63 1.02
N ARG A 267 8.19 24.80 1.63
CA ARG A 267 8.92 25.25 2.84
C ARG A 267 8.66 24.36 4.05
N ALA A 268 7.40 23.95 4.26
CA ALA A 268 7.04 23.04 5.35
C ALA A 268 7.75 21.68 5.20
N LEU A 269 7.76 21.11 3.98
CA LEU A 269 8.45 19.85 3.69
C LEU A 269 9.97 19.98 3.86
N GLU A 270 10.54 21.11 3.47
CA GLU A 270 11.95 21.41 3.70
C GLU A 270 12.30 21.40 5.20
N LYS A 271 11.51 22.06 6.04
CA LYS A 271 11.70 22.04 7.50
C LYS A 271 11.67 20.61 8.07
N LEU A 272 10.68 19.81 7.67
CA LEU A 272 10.56 18.42 8.13
C LEU A 272 11.76 17.57 7.69
N ALA A 273 12.19 17.70 6.43
CA ALA A 273 13.33 16.98 5.90
C ALA A 273 14.64 17.37 6.63
N PHE A 274 14.84 18.66 6.94
CA PHE A 274 15.99 19.13 7.72
C PHE A 274 15.93 18.75 9.21
N ALA A 275 14.74 18.49 9.74
CA ALA A 275 14.58 17.89 11.07
C ALA A 275 15.01 16.41 11.12
N GLY A 276 15.36 15.82 9.97
CA GLY A 276 15.79 14.43 9.83
C GLY A 276 14.65 13.44 9.56
N VAL A 277 13.41 13.92 9.43
CA VAL A 277 12.22 13.09 9.24
C VAL A 277 12.15 12.62 7.78
N PRO A 278 12.23 11.31 7.48
CA PRO A 278 11.99 10.81 6.14
C PRO A 278 10.52 11.01 5.75
N LEU A 279 10.31 11.56 4.55
CA LEU A 279 8.99 11.93 4.05
C LEU A 279 8.52 10.96 2.97
N GLY A 280 7.33 10.41 3.17
CA GLY A 280 6.60 9.65 2.17
C GLY A 280 5.35 10.39 1.69
N ASN A 281 4.84 10.07 0.50
CA ASN A 281 3.54 10.52 0.02
C ASN A 281 2.60 9.34 -0.22
N GLN A 282 1.37 9.46 0.27
CA GLN A 282 0.27 8.55 0.02
C GLN A 282 -0.78 9.30 -0.80
N SER A 283 -0.83 9.02 -2.09
CA SER A 283 -1.89 9.49 -2.99
C SER A 283 -3.03 8.49 -3.02
N VAL A 284 -4.26 8.96 -3.28
CA VAL A 284 -5.39 8.12 -3.68
C VAL A 284 -5.68 8.40 -5.14
N LEU A 285 -5.92 7.36 -5.92
CA LEU A 285 -6.30 7.44 -7.32
C LEU A 285 -7.78 7.83 -7.39
N LEU A 286 -8.05 9.06 -7.84
CA LEU A 286 -9.37 9.71 -7.79
C LEU A 286 -9.78 10.16 -9.20
N ALA A 287 -10.98 9.73 -9.62
CA ALA A 287 -11.53 9.97 -10.95
C ALA A 287 -11.73 11.47 -11.27
N GLY A 288 -11.14 11.92 -12.38
CA GLY A 288 -11.08 13.30 -12.84
C GLY A 288 -10.29 14.26 -11.92
N ILE A 289 -9.41 13.72 -11.07
CA ILE A 289 -8.47 14.53 -10.27
C ILE A 289 -7.05 14.15 -10.68
N ASN A 290 -6.67 12.88 -10.53
CA ASN A 290 -5.31 12.43 -10.76
C ASN A 290 -5.22 11.07 -11.46
N ASP A 291 -6.30 10.66 -12.14
CA ASP A 291 -6.42 9.45 -12.95
C ASP A 291 -5.81 9.61 -14.35
N SER A 292 -4.62 10.24 -14.41
CA SER A 292 -3.84 10.49 -15.61
C SER A 292 -2.36 10.21 -15.36
N VAL A 293 -1.71 9.53 -16.31
CA VAL A 293 -0.27 9.24 -16.27
C VAL A 293 0.53 10.54 -16.16
N ASP A 294 0.17 11.57 -16.92
CA ASP A 294 0.94 12.82 -16.97
C ASP A 294 0.80 13.64 -15.69
N ILE A 295 -0.41 13.69 -15.11
CA ILE A 295 -0.64 14.34 -13.81
C ILE A 295 0.13 13.62 -12.71
N GLN A 296 0.11 12.28 -12.71
CA GLN A 296 0.87 11.49 -11.75
C GLN A 296 2.38 11.68 -11.93
N ARG A 297 2.88 11.74 -13.18
CA ARG A 297 4.28 12.01 -13.48
C ARG A 297 4.72 13.38 -12.95
N GLU A 298 3.94 14.43 -13.22
CA GLU A 298 4.20 15.77 -12.67
C GLU A 298 4.20 15.75 -11.14
N LEU A 299 3.22 15.06 -10.53
CA LEU A 299 3.09 14.96 -9.08
C LEU A 299 4.32 14.31 -8.46
N VAL A 300 4.72 13.13 -8.94
CA VAL A 300 5.86 12.40 -8.37
C VAL A 300 7.18 13.16 -8.54
N HIS A 301 7.36 13.89 -9.65
CA HIS A 301 8.52 14.76 -9.85
C HIS A 301 8.55 15.92 -8.85
N LYS A 302 7.43 16.60 -8.65
CA LYS A 302 7.33 17.69 -7.66
C LYS A 302 7.52 17.20 -6.23
N LEU A 303 7.01 16.01 -5.89
CA LEU A 303 7.22 15.39 -4.58
C LEU A 303 8.71 15.11 -4.34
N VAL A 304 9.37 14.47 -5.30
CA VAL A 304 10.82 14.19 -5.24
C VAL A 304 11.65 15.46 -5.09
N ARG A 305 11.32 16.52 -5.85
CA ARG A 305 12.00 17.83 -5.74
C ARG A 305 11.92 18.40 -4.32
N ASN A 306 10.88 18.05 -3.58
CA ASN A 306 10.67 18.44 -2.18
C ASN A 306 11.14 17.38 -1.16
N ARG A 307 12.00 16.43 -1.57
CA ARG A 307 12.50 15.33 -0.72
C ARG A 307 11.39 14.43 -0.14
N VAL A 308 10.26 14.33 -0.83
CA VAL A 308 9.16 13.43 -0.48
C VAL A 308 9.18 12.23 -1.42
N ARG A 309 9.30 11.02 -0.87
CA ARG A 309 9.26 9.79 -1.63
C ARG A 309 7.80 9.40 -1.93
N PRO A 310 7.38 9.28 -3.20
CA PRO A 310 6.11 8.64 -3.54
C PRO A 310 6.08 7.23 -2.97
N TYR A 311 5.20 6.99 -1.99
CA TYR A 311 5.16 5.74 -1.23
C TYR A 311 4.07 4.83 -1.78
N TYR A 312 2.81 5.29 -1.74
CA TYR A 312 1.67 4.56 -2.29
C TYR A 312 0.81 5.43 -3.19
N LEU A 313 0.28 4.79 -4.23
CA LEU A 313 -0.94 5.21 -4.92
C LEU A 313 -2.02 4.21 -4.53
N TYR A 314 -3.00 4.63 -3.75
CA TYR A 314 -4.11 3.78 -3.33
C TYR A 314 -5.21 3.77 -4.39
N GLN A 315 -5.75 2.60 -4.70
CA GLN A 315 -7.10 2.54 -5.26
C GLN A 315 -8.09 3.18 -4.28
N CYS A 316 -9.03 3.99 -4.78
CA CYS A 316 -10.06 4.60 -3.93
C CYS A 316 -10.92 3.52 -3.25
N ASP A 317 -11.01 3.61 -1.93
CA ASP A 317 -11.73 2.65 -1.08
C ASP A 317 -13.25 2.65 -1.33
N MET A 318 -13.90 1.58 -0.90
CA MET A 318 -15.33 1.36 -1.12
C MET A 318 -16.18 1.91 0.03
N VAL A 319 -15.93 3.17 0.41
CA VAL A 319 -16.59 3.82 1.56
C VAL A 319 -17.74 4.75 1.14
N LYS A 320 -18.65 5.05 2.09
CA LYS A 320 -19.75 6.01 1.87
C LYS A 320 -19.20 7.34 1.33
N GLY A 321 -19.85 7.90 0.30
CA GLY A 321 -19.48 9.17 -0.33
C GLY A 321 -18.44 9.06 -1.45
N ALA A 322 -17.55 8.06 -1.42
CA ALA A 322 -16.39 8.02 -2.31
C ALA A 322 -16.64 7.38 -3.70
N GLY A 323 -17.84 6.83 -3.95
CA GLY A 323 -18.11 6.00 -5.14
C GLY A 323 -17.79 6.67 -6.47
N HIS A 324 -18.06 7.97 -6.59
CA HIS A 324 -17.82 8.75 -7.79
C HIS A 324 -16.35 9.12 -8.03
N PHE A 325 -15.47 8.90 -7.06
CA PHE A 325 -14.02 9.03 -7.23
C PHE A 325 -13.35 7.73 -7.66
N ARG A 326 -14.07 6.60 -7.66
CA ARG A 326 -13.46 5.31 -7.97
C ARG A 326 -13.06 5.23 -9.43
N THR A 327 -11.88 4.65 -9.65
CA THR A 327 -11.37 4.27 -10.96
C THR A 327 -11.39 2.75 -11.13
N THR A 328 -11.13 2.27 -12.35
CA THR A 328 -10.84 0.85 -12.59
C THR A 328 -9.43 0.50 -12.14
N ILE A 329 -9.20 -0.76 -11.74
CA ILE A 329 -7.85 -1.24 -11.42
C ILE A 329 -6.89 -1.08 -12.61
N ALA A 330 -7.41 -1.27 -13.84
CA ALA A 330 -6.67 -1.08 -15.08
C ALA A 330 -6.06 0.32 -15.20
N LYS A 331 -6.75 1.37 -14.73
CA LYS A 331 -6.23 2.74 -14.74
C LYS A 331 -5.00 2.89 -13.84
N GLY A 332 -4.98 2.23 -12.68
CA GLY A 332 -3.79 2.21 -11.81
C GLY A 332 -2.61 1.46 -12.44
N ILE A 333 -2.88 0.34 -13.12
CA ILE A 333 -1.86 -0.42 -13.88
C ILE A 333 -1.27 0.43 -15.01
N GLU A 334 -2.13 1.10 -15.79
CA GLU A 334 -1.74 2.05 -16.86
C GLU A 334 -0.82 3.15 -16.32
N ILE A 335 -1.15 3.73 -15.16
CA ILE A 335 -0.31 4.73 -14.49
C ILE A 335 1.05 4.16 -14.12
N ILE A 336 1.11 2.99 -13.50
CA ILE A 336 2.40 2.38 -13.12
C ILE A 336 3.23 2.02 -14.36
N GLU A 337 2.62 1.54 -15.44
CA GLU A 337 3.30 1.33 -16.73
C GLU A 337 3.92 2.63 -17.25
N GLY A 338 3.17 3.73 -17.25
CA GLY A 338 3.65 5.03 -17.73
C GLY A 338 4.64 5.76 -16.81
N LEU A 339 4.92 5.20 -15.62
CA LEU A 339 5.91 5.71 -14.67
C LEU A 339 7.17 4.84 -14.59
N ARG A 340 7.01 3.50 -14.50
CA ARG A 340 8.15 2.58 -14.36
C ARG A 340 9.02 2.64 -15.62
N GLY A 341 10.32 2.93 -15.46
CA GLY A 341 11.25 3.09 -16.57
C GLY A 341 11.21 4.47 -17.23
N HIS A 342 10.06 5.14 -17.25
CA HIS A 342 9.90 6.50 -17.79
C HIS A 342 10.32 7.63 -16.83
N THR A 343 10.56 7.31 -15.55
CA THR A 343 11.09 8.25 -14.55
C THR A 343 12.00 7.52 -13.55
N SER A 344 12.65 8.27 -12.66
CA SER A 344 13.52 7.77 -11.59
C SER A 344 12.82 6.71 -10.74
N GLY A 345 13.52 5.61 -10.45
CA GLY A 345 12.91 4.46 -9.76
C GLY A 345 12.31 4.77 -8.37
N TYR A 346 12.91 5.71 -7.62
CA TYR A 346 12.39 6.14 -6.32
C TYR A 346 11.18 7.10 -6.43
N ALA A 347 10.86 7.60 -7.62
CA ALA A 347 9.67 8.38 -7.90
C ALA A 347 8.45 7.50 -8.24
N VAL A 348 8.63 6.19 -8.42
CA VAL A 348 7.54 5.26 -8.75
C VAL A 348 6.93 4.72 -7.45
N PRO A 349 5.69 5.12 -7.08
CA PRO A 349 5.04 4.56 -5.91
C PRO A 349 4.63 3.11 -6.16
N THR A 350 4.33 2.38 -5.10
CA THR A 350 3.60 1.12 -5.24
C THR A 350 2.11 1.42 -5.40
N TYR A 351 1.50 0.98 -6.50
CA TYR A 351 0.04 1.01 -6.62
C TYR A 351 -0.55 -0.15 -5.82
N VAL A 352 -1.48 0.16 -4.91
CA VAL A 352 -2.06 -0.83 -3.99
C VAL A 352 -3.58 -0.75 -3.97
N VAL A 353 -4.20 -1.92 -3.83
CA VAL A 353 -5.61 -2.06 -3.47
C VAL A 353 -5.66 -2.52 -2.02
N ASP A 354 -6.20 -1.69 -1.12
CA ASP A 354 -6.43 -2.14 0.26
C ASP A 354 -7.66 -3.07 0.25
N ALA A 355 -7.43 -4.34 0.55
CA ALA A 355 -8.39 -5.40 0.29
C ALA A 355 -9.60 -5.27 1.24
N PRO A 356 -10.83 -5.30 0.70
CA PRO A 356 -12.02 -5.29 1.52
C PRO A 356 -12.05 -6.46 2.51
N GLY A 357 -12.64 -6.24 3.68
CA GLY A 357 -12.60 -7.21 4.79
C GLY A 357 -11.28 -7.22 5.56
N GLY A 358 -10.35 -6.31 5.24
CA GLY A 358 -9.13 -6.09 6.00
C GLY A 358 -7.98 -7.04 5.65
N GLY A 359 -7.93 -7.56 4.43
CA GLY A 359 -6.82 -8.37 3.92
C GLY A 359 -5.51 -7.58 3.71
N GLY A 360 -5.57 -6.25 3.78
CA GLY A 360 -4.41 -5.39 3.68
C GLY A 360 -4.09 -4.91 2.26
N LYS A 361 -2.96 -4.22 2.13
CA LYS A 361 -2.54 -3.51 0.91
C LYS A 361 -1.91 -4.50 -0.06
N ILE A 362 -2.64 -4.85 -1.11
CA ILE A 362 -2.18 -5.78 -2.14
C ILE A 362 -1.56 -4.97 -3.29
N PRO A 363 -0.28 -5.14 -3.61
CA PRO A 363 0.36 -4.44 -4.74
C PRO A 363 -0.19 -4.93 -6.06
N VAL A 364 -0.41 -3.99 -6.98
CA VAL A 364 -0.84 -4.28 -8.36
C VAL A 364 0.07 -3.51 -9.31
N MET A 365 0.57 -4.19 -10.34
CA MET A 365 1.48 -3.60 -11.32
C MET A 365 1.36 -4.33 -12.67
N PRO A 366 1.92 -3.75 -13.75
CA PRO A 366 2.02 -4.45 -15.02
C PRO A 366 2.86 -5.73 -14.93
N GLN A 367 2.63 -6.66 -15.87
CA GLN A 367 3.42 -7.89 -15.95
C GLN A 367 4.70 -7.66 -16.75
N TYR A 368 5.86 -7.92 -16.14
CA TYR A 368 7.20 -7.80 -16.76
C TYR A 368 7.84 -9.17 -17.03
N LEU A 369 7.47 -10.19 -16.26
CA LEU A 369 7.82 -11.59 -16.53
C LEU A 369 6.92 -12.13 -17.65
N ILE A 370 7.50 -12.56 -18.77
CA ILE A 370 6.75 -13.12 -19.90
C ILE A 370 6.77 -14.64 -19.88
N SER A 371 7.94 -15.24 -19.66
CA SER A 371 8.14 -16.69 -19.74
C SER A 371 9.34 -17.14 -18.93
N GLN A 372 9.46 -18.45 -18.69
CA GLN A 372 10.57 -19.05 -17.96
C GLN A 372 10.79 -20.51 -18.36
N ALA A 373 12.02 -20.98 -18.25
CA ALA A 373 12.46 -22.38 -18.40
C ALA A 373 13.62 -22.63 -17.41
N PRO A 374 14.02 -23.88 -17.11
CA PRO A 374 15.17 -24.13 -16.25
C PRO A 374 16.41 -23.37 -16.72
N GLY A 375 16.96 -22.51 -15.86
CA GLY A 375 18.14 -21.71 -16.14
C GLY A 375 17.89 -20.41 -16.94
N LYS A 376 16.64 -20.08 -17.30
CA LYS A 376 16.33 -18.92 -18.17
C LYS A 376 15.01 -18.25 -17.83
N VAL A 377 15.03 -16.92 -17.77
CA VAL A 377 13.83 -16.09 -17.56
C VAL A 377 13.68 -15.07 -18.69
N VAL A 378 12.51 -15.00 -19.32
CA VAL A 378 12.19 -14.02 -20.37
C VAL A 378 11.45 -12.83 -19.75
N LEU A 379 12.04 -11.64 -19.87
CA LEU A 379 11.53 -10.40 -19.32
C LEU A 379 11.28 -9.38 -20.44
N ARG A 380 10.27 -8.52 -20.27
CA ARG A 380 10.14 -7.28 -21.04
C ARG A 380 10.47 -6.07 -20.18
N ASN A 381 10.86 -4.97 -20.80
CA ASN A 381 10.95 -3.67 -20.14
C ASN A 381 9.79 -2.72 -20.55
N TYR A 382 9.89 -1.45 -20.13
CA TYR A 382 8.92 -0.40 -20.41
C TYR A 382 8.85 0.03 -21.89
N GLU A 383 9.91 -0.25 -22.68
CA GLU A 383 9.97 0.05 -24.13
C GLU A 383 9.37 -1.08 -24.98
N GLY A 384 9.03 -2.21 -24.36
CA GLY A 384 8.68 -3.45 -25.05
C GLY A 384 9.90 -4.25 -25.53
N TYR A 385 11.11 -3.89 -25.12
CA TYR A 385 12.31 -4.70 -25.35
C TYR A 385 12.21 -5.99 -24.53
N ILE A 386 12.39 -7.14 -25.20
CA ILE A 386 12.31 -8.47 -24.61
C ILE A 386 13.71 -9.06 -24.55
N THR A 387 14.10 -9.55 -23.38
CA THR A 387 15.43 -10.14 -23.15
C THR A 387 15.35 -11.39 -22.29
N VAL A 388 16.42 -12.19 -22.33
CA VAL A 388 16.61 -13.36 -21.48
C VAL A 388 17.60 -13.01 -20.37
N TYR A 389 17.26 -13.38 -19.15
CA TYR A 389 18.18 -13.46 -18.02
C TYR A 389 18.57 -14.93 -17.81
N ASP A 390 19.87 -15.23 -17.86
CA ASP A 390 20.40 -16.56 -17.57
C ASP A 390 20.55 -16.74 -16.05
N GLU A 391 19.93 -17.78 -15.51
CA GLU A 391 20.02 -18.15 -14.09
C GLU A 391 21.21 -19.09 -13.84
N PRO A 392 21.82 -19.04 -12.64
CA PRO A 392 22.94 -19.93 -12.30
C PRO A 392 22.54 -21.41 -12.31
N THR A 393 23.41 -22.26 -12.85
CA THR A 393 23.19 -23.72 -12.91
C THR A 393 23.65 -24.46 -11.65
N ASP A 394 24.41 -23.79 -10.78
CA ASP A 394 25.07 -24.32 -9.59
C ASP A 394 24.57 -23.66 -8.29
N TYR A 395 23.39 -23.03 -8.33
CA TYR A 395 22.78 -22.45 -7.13
C TYR A 395 22.43 -23.54 -6.11
N ASP A 396 23.08 -23.47 -4.94
CA ASP A 396 22.74 -24.28 -3.77
C ASP A 396 21.84 -23.47 -2.81
N PRO A 397 20.54 -23.80 -2.71
CA PRO A 397 19.63 -23.10 -1.80
C PRO A 397 19.99 -23.28 -0.32
N HIS A 398 20.82 -24.27 0.05
CA HIS A 398 21.19 -24.56 1.43
C HIS A 398 22.47 -23.84 1.88
N ALA A 399 23.21 -23.21 0.98
CA ALA A 399 24.41 -22.46 1.33
C ALA A 399 24.13 -21.31 2.33
N ILE A 400 22.88 -20.83 2.41
CA ILE A 400 22.45 -19.78 3.34
C ILE A 400 22.10 -20.28 4.74
N ASP A 401 21.90 -21.58 4.95
CA ASP A 401 21.30 -22.15 6.17
C ASP A 401 22.07 -21.76 7.45
N ALA A 402 23.40 -21.73 7.38
CA ALA A 402 24.26 -21.34 8.50
C ALA A 402 24.04 -19.87 8.91
N LEU A 403 23.89 -18.96 7.95
CA LEU A 403 23.62 -17.55 8.21
C LEU A 403 22.16 -17.32 8.62
N GLN A 404 21.23 -18.08 8.04
CA GLN A 404 19.83 -18.04 8.41
C GLN A 404 19.62 -18.43 9.87
N SER A 405 20.34 -19.43 10.39
CA SER A 405 20.27 -19.83 11.79
C SER A 405 20.74 -18.76 12.79
N GLN A 406 21.50 -17.75 12.32
CA GLN A 406 22.00 -16.63 13.11
C GLN A 406 21.07 -15.41 13.04
N ALA A 407 20.14 -15.37 12.09
CA ALA A 407 19.24 -14.25 11.92
C ALA A 407 18.17 -14.22 13.03
N VAL A 408 17.83 -13.02 13.49
CA VAL A 408 16.72 -12.84 14.44
C VAL A 408 15.41 -13.13 13.72
N HIS A 409 14.76 -14.24 14.07
CA HIS A 409 13.44 -14.60 13.54
C HIS A 409 12.34 -14.03 14.44
N ARG A 410 11.39 -13.29 13.85
CA ARG A 410 10.17 -12.85 14.54
C ARG A 410 9.03 -13.74 14.11
N ALA A 411 8.43 -14.43 15.06
CA ALA A 411 7.32 -15.33 14.78
C ALA A 411 6.07 -14.53 14.36
N GLU A 412 5.50 -14.88 13.21
CA GLU A 412 4.23 -14.32 12.70
C GLU A 412 3.10 -15.34 12.88
N VAL A 413 2.85 -15.72 14.15
CA VAL A 413 1.96 -16.83 14.50
C VAL A 413 0.57 -16.60 13.90
N GLY A 414 0.11 -17.55 13.08
CA GLY A 414 -1.20 -17.49 12.43
C GLY A 414 -1.29 -16.57 11.21
N GLN A 415 -0.20 -15.94 10.77
CA GLN A 415 -0.19 -15.01 9.63
C GLN A 415 0.81 -15.38 8.52
N GLY A 416 1.41 -16.59 8.55
CA GLY A 416 2.37 -17.03 7.53
C GLY A 416 1.81 -17.13 6.10
N GLY A 417 0.51 -17.41 5.93
CA GLY A 417 -0.16 -17.38 4.62
C GLY A 417 0.57 -18.17 3.53
N VAL A 418 0.68 -17.59 2.33
CA VAL A 418 1.40 -18.21 1.20
C VAL A 418 2.89 -18.40 1.49
N TYR A 419 3.51 -17.50 2.26
CA TYR A 419 4.91 -17.65 2.66
C TYR A 419 5.10 -18.90 3.55
N GLY A 420 4.14 -19.20 4.43
CA GLY A 420 4.11 -20.45 5.20
C GLY A 420 4.03 -21.72 4.34
N LEU A 421 3.46 -21.64 3.13
CA LEU A 421 3.50 -22.74 2.16
C LEU A 421 4.91 -22.89 1.56
N LEU A 422 5.56 -21.76 1.25
CA LEU A 422 6.90 -21.73 0.66
C LEU A 422 7.98 -22.13 1.67
N SER A 423 7.80 -21.82 2.96
CA SER A 423 8.72 -22.20 4.04
C SER A 423 8.50 -23.63 4.56
N GLY A 424 7.46 -24.32 4.09
CA GLY A 424 7.11 -25.67 4.52
C GLY A 424 6.45 -25.76 5.90
N GLU A 425 6.00 -24.64 6.47
CA GLU A 425 5.21 -24.58 7.72
C GLU A 425 3.79 -25.13 7.53
N ALA A 426 3.22 -24.96 6.35
CA ALA A 426 1.90 -25.45 5.99
C ALA A 426 1.90 -26.09 4.60
N GLU A 427 1.00 -27.05 4.38
CA GLU A 427 0.89 -27.74 3.09
C GLU A 427 -0.21 -27.17 2.18
N SER A 428 -1.22 -26.53 2.77
CA SER A 428 -2.35 -25.97 2.03
C SER A 428 -3.01 -24.84 2.82
N ILE A 429 -3.59 -23.89 2.08
CA ILE A 429 -4.52 -22.90 2.62
C ILE A 429 -5.89 -23.25 2.05
N LYS A 430 -6.85 -23.46 2.93
CA LYS A 430 -8.20 -23.91 2.57
C LYS A 430 -9.23 -22.87 3.03
N PRO A 431 -10.28 -22.61 2.24
CA PRO A 431 -11.44 -21.88 2.73
C PRO A 431 -12.05 -22.55 3.96
N GLU A 432 -12.65 -21.76 4.84
CA GLU A 432 -13.40 -22.29 5.99
C GLU A 432 -14.46 -23.30 5.55
N GLY A 433 -14.56 -24.42 6.27
CA GLY A 433 -15.50 -25.50 5.95
C GLY A 433 -15.08 -26.44 4.82
N PHE A 434 -13.92 -26.24 4.18
CA PHE A 434 -13.42 -27.13 3.12
C PHE A 434 -13.43 -28.60 3.55
N ASP A 435 -12.80 -28.94 4.68
CA ASP A 435 -12.68 -30.34 5.10
C ASP A 435 -14.05 -30.92 5.47
N THR A 436 -14.91 -30.16 6.16
CA THR A 436 -16.28 -30.58 6.49
C THR A 436 -17.11 -30.88 5.24
N LEU A 437 -17.06 -30.01 4.23
CA LEU A 437 -17.76 -30.19 2.96
C LEU A 437 -17.29 -31.46 2.23
N HIS A 438 -15.98 -31.71 2.23
CA HIS A 438 -15.40 -32.85 1.53
C HIS A 438 -15.54 -34.17 2.31
N GLN A 439 -15.67 -34.10 3.64
CA GLN A 439 -16.02 -35.25 4.47
C GLN A 439 -17.46 -35.71 4.22
N ARG A 440 -18.36 -34.85 3.72
CA ARG A 440 -19.77 -35.19 3.41
C ARG A 440 -20.51 -35.92 4.54
N HIS A 441 -20.21 -35.58 5.80
CA HIS A 441 -20.70 -36.30 6.99
C HIS A 441 -20.40 -37.81 6.98
N ALA A 442 -19.33 -38.24 6.33
CA ALA A 442 -18.93 -39.64 6.27
C ALA A 442 -18.70 -40.22 7.67
N ALA A 443 -19.18 -41.46 7.88
CA ALA A 443 -18.88 -42.21 9.09
C ALA A 443 -17.37 -42.47 9.21
N GLN A 444 -16.87 -42.51 10.44
CA GLN A 444 -15.48 -42.90 10.69
C GLN A 444 -15.33 -44.41 10.42
N HIS A 445 -14.34 -44.78 9.62
CA HIS A 445 -14.06 -46.16 9.21
C HIS A 445 -12.55 -46.39 9.03
N ARG A 446 -12.17 -47.66 8.81
CA ARG A 446 -10.76 -48.11 8.79
C ARG A 446 -9.80 -47.34 7.86
N LEU A 447 -10.31 -46.62 6.85
CA LEU A 447 -9.45 -45.86 5.92
C LEU A 447 -9.26 -44.40 6.33
N ASN A 448 -10.24 -43.79 7.02
CA ASN A 448 -10.21 -42.37 7.39
C ASN A 448 -9.96 -42.12 8.90
N VAL A 449 -9.89 -43.17 9.71
CA VAL A 449 -9.60 -43.08 11.15
C VAL A 449 -8.16 -42.66 11.46
N ASP A 450 -7.23 -43.07 10.61
CA ASP A 450 -5.79 -42.82 10.79
C ASP A 450 -5.40 -41.54 10.04
N THR A 451 -5.22 -40.46 10.79
CA THR A 451 -4.84 -39.15 10.26
C THR A 451 -3.36 -39.06 9.90
N ALA A 452 -2.50 -39.95 10.42
CA ALA A 452 -1.06 -39.93 10.13
C ALA A 452 -0.77 -40.25 8.65
N LYS A 453 -1.69 -40.92 7.95
CA LYS A 453 -1.62 -41.22 6.51
C LYS A 453 -1.56 -39.98 5.63
N TRP A 454 -1.98 -38.82 6.15
CA TRP A 454 -2.10 -37.58 5.40
C TRP A 454 -1.08 -36.53 5.82
N VAL A 455 -0.04 -36.93 6.56
CA VAL A 455 1.07 -36.07 6.96
C VAL A 455 2.26 -36.40 6.06
N ARG A 456 2.87 -35.39 5.41
CA ARG A 456 4.08 -35.60 4.60
C ARG A 456 5.25 -36.07 5.46
N TYR A 457 6.05 -36.97 4.91
CA TYR A 457 7.35 -37.28 5.47
C TYR A 457 8.29 -36.09 5.27
N LYS A 458 9.10 -35.81 6.29
CA LYS A 458 10.20 -34.84 6.20
C LYS A 458 11.50 -35.61 5.96
N ASP A 459 12.35 -35.09 5.09
CA ASP A 459 13.66 -35.67 4.84
C ASP A 459 14.46 -35.81 6.15
N GLY A 460 15.17 -36.93 6.30
CA GLY A 460 15.94 -37.24 7.51
C GLY A 460 15.13 -37.78 8.70
N VAL A 461 13.79 -37.85 8.61
CA VAL A 461 12.96 -38.54 9.62
C VAL A 461 12.81 -40.02 9.24
N PRO A 462 13.09 -40.98 10.14
CA PRO A 462 12.90 -42.40 9.85
C PRO A 462 11.46 -42.70 9.44
N MET A 463 11.28 -43.46 8.35
CA MET A 463 9.95 -43.94 7.95
C MET A 463 9.35 -44.76 9.10
N PRO A 464 8.09 -44.50 9.51
CA PRO A 464 7.42 -45.32 10.50
C PRO A 464 7.33 -46.75 9.98
N ASN A 465 7.59 -47.73 10.85
CA ASN A 465 7.42 -49.14 10.52
C ASN A 465 5.97 -49.38 10.12
N ILE A 466 5.73 -49.54 8.81
CA ILE A 466 4.43 -49.96 8.29
C ILE A 466 4.25 -51.41 8.74
N ILE A 467 3.61 -51.60 9.90
CA ILE A 467 3.19 -52.93 10.33
C ILE A 467 2.17 -53.39 9.30
N ASN A 468 2.58 -54.36 8.49
CA ASN A 468 1.72 -55.05 7.54
C ASN A 468 0.57 -55.68 8.34
N GLN A 469 -0.62 -55.07 8.34
CA GLN A 469 -1.84 -55.67 8.89
C GLN A 469 -2.38 -56.80 7.97
N ASN A 470 -1.49 -57.56 7.34
CA ASN A 470 -1.84 -58.84 6.78
C ASN A 470 -1.42 -59.88 7.81
N GLY A 471 -2.39 -60.27 8.64
CA GLY A 471 -2.26 -61.36 9.59
C GLY A 471 -1.98 -62.68 8.87
N HIS A 472 -0.71 -62.93 8.56
CA HIS A 472 -0.19 -64.26 8.33
C HIS A 472 1.09 -64.42 9.16
N THR A 473 0.91 -65.01 10.33
CA THR A 473 1.97 -65.64 11.10
C THR A 473 2.59 -66.76 10.24
N ASN A 474 3.72 -66.50 9.59
CA ASN A 474 4.58 -67.59 9.14
C ASN A 474 5.60 -67.89 10.22
N GLY A 475 5.46 -69.08 10.79
CA GLY A 475 6.35 -69.63 11.78
C GLY A 475 7.76 -69.85 11.24
N ASN A 476 8.72 -69.63 12.14
CA ASN A 476 9.90 -70.46 12.35
C ASN A 476 10.61 -71.02 11.11
N SER A 477 11.73 -70.41 10.73
CA SER A 477 12.93 -71.20 10.44
C SER A 477 14.19 -70.43 10.80
N GLN A 478 14.99 -71.03 11.67
CA GLN A 478 16.40 -70.74 11.87
C GLN A 478 17.18 -71.07 10.59
N ASN A 479 18.20 -70.26 10.31
CA ASN A 479 19.51 -70.58 9.71
C ASN A 479 20.04 -69.25 9.16
N GLY A 480 21.28 -68.81 9.35
CA GLY A 480 22.51 -69.49 9.69
C GLY A 480 23.61 -68.66 9.02
N ASN A 481 24.65 -68.35 9.78
CA ASN A 481 25.85 -67.63 9.34
C ASN A 481 26.41 -68.14 8.01
N GLY A 482 26.88 -67.23 7.14
CA GLY A 482 27.53 -67.60 5.88
C GLY A 482 28.25 -66.43 5.21
N ASN A 483 29.45 -66.15 5.69
CA ASN A 483 30.44 -65.26 5.08
C ASN A 483 30.95 -65.88 3.76
N GLY A 484 31.09 -65.10 2.68
CA GLY A 484 31.53 -65.63 1.38
C GLY A 484 31.98 -64.56 0.39
N ASN A 485 33.27 -64.23 0.46
CA ASN A 485 34.04 -63.50 -0.55
C ASN A 485 34.15 -64.33 -1.84
N GLY A 486 34.06 -63.69 -3.02
CA GLY A 486 34.27 -64.35 -4.32
C GLY A 486 34.52 -63.36 -5.46
N HIS A 487 35.77 -63.29 -5.91
CA HIS A 487 36.30 -62.50 -7.02
C HIS A 487 36.06 -63.12 -8.42
N HIS A 488 36.29 -62.28 -9.45
CA HIS A 488 36.53 -62.56 -10.89
C HIS A 488 35.28 -62.72 -11.79
N GLY A 489 35.22 -62.17 -13.03
CA GLY A 489 36.20 -61.46 -13.83
C GLY A 489 35.63 -60.96 -15.19
N ALA A 490 36.41 -60.04 -15.77
CA ALA A 490 36.57 -59.48 -17.12
C ALA A 490 35.67 -59.84 -18.34
N ASN A 491 35.39 -58.77 -19.09
CA ASN A 491 35.46 -58.53 -20.55
C ASN A 491 34.65 -59.35 -21.58
N GLY A 492 34.00 -58.61 -22.49
CA GLY A 492 33.60 -59.08 -23.83
C GLY A 492 32.96 -58.01 -24.70
N HIS A 493 33.66 -57.59 -25.76
CA HIS A 493 33.28 -56.63 -26.80
C HIS A 493 32.29 -57.19 -27.85
N ASN A 494 31.76 -56.24 -28.66
CA ASN A 494 31.28 -56.31 -30.05
C ASN A 494 29.80 -56.60 -30.35
N GLY A 495 29.26 -55.78 -31.27
CA GLY A 495 28.39 -56.27 -32.36
C GLY A 495 27.21 -55.37 -32.71
N ALA A 496 27.39 -54.49 -33.70
CA ALA A 496 26.31 -53.80 -34.40
C ALA A 496 25.53 -54.75 -35.34
N SER A 497 24.24 -54.48 -35.61
CA SER A 497 23.64 -54.54 -36.96
C SER A 497 22.13 -54.24 -36.98
N ASN A 498 21.70 -53.76 -38.15
CA ASN A 498 20.41 -53.18 -38.56
C ASN A 498 19.26 -54.18 -38.78
N GLY A 499 18.03 -53.64 -38.88
CA GLY A 499 16.92 -54.19 -39.70
C GLY A 499 15.54 -53.70 -39.20
N HIS A 500 14.90 -52.67 -39.77
CA HIS A 500 14.00 -52.64 -40.96
C HIS A 500 12.78 -53.59 -40.95
N SER A 501 11.57 -53.02 -40.78
CA SER A 501 10.32 -53.20 -41.59
C SER A 501 9.22 -52.33 -40.94
N THR A 502 8.54 -51.35 -41.55
CA THR A 502 7.69 -51.17 -42.75
C THR A 502 6.27 -51.75 -42.67
N ASN A 503 5.33 -50.85 -43.02
CA ASN A 503 3.91 -50.99 -43.39
C ASN A 503 2.90 -50.98 -42.24
N GLY A 504 1.85 -50.15 -42.19
CA GLY A 504 1.22 -49.31 -43.21
C GLY A 504 -0.28 -49.64 -43.26
N HIS A 505 -1.16 -48.65 -43.03
CA HIS A 505 -2.42 -48.48 -43.76
C HIS A 505 -3.14 -47.17 -43.41
N GLU A 506 -3.53 -46.47 -44.48
CA GLU A 506 -4.29 -45.23 -44.56
C GLU A 506 -5.80 -45.43 -44.29
N ASN A 507 -6.49 -44.40 -43.79
CA ASN A 507 -7.37 -43.52 -44.59
C ASN A 507 -8.41 -42.75 -43.74
N GLY A 508 -8.69 -41.50 -44.15
CA GLY A 508 -10.08 -41.01 -44.21
C GLY A 508 -10.54 -39.90 -43.23
N HIS A 509 -10.34 -38.65 -43.67
CA HIS A 509 -11.25 -37.50 -43.59
C HIS A 509 -12.40 -37.42 -42.55
N ASN A 510 -12.46 -36.31 -41.78
CA ASN A 510 -13.43 -35.22 -42.02
C ASN A 510 -13.27 -34.08 -41.00
N GLY A 511 -13.13 -32.84 -41.50
CA GLY A 511 -13.24 -31.64 -40.69
C GLY A 511 -14.69 -31.15 -40.58
N LYS A 512 -14.99 -30.42 -39.50
CA LYS A 512 -15.91 -29.26 -39.48
C LYS A 512 -15.72 -28.44 -38.17
N PRO A 513 -16.06 -27.14 -38.18
CA PRO A 513 -15.51 -26.13 -37.27
C PRO A 513 -16.41 -25.76 -36.08
N LEU A 514 -15.79 -25.08 -35.11
CA LEU A 514 -16.38 -24.45 -33.92
C LEU A 514 -17.24 -23.22 -34.25
N PRO A 515 -18.35 -22.96 -33.53
CA PRO A 515 -19.01 -21.67 -33.53
C PRO A 515 -18.54 -20.77 -32.37
N LYS A 516 -18.52 -19.47 -32.67
CA LYS A 516 -18.36 -18.36 -31.73
C LYS A 516 -19.65 -18.10 -30.96
N SER A 517 -19.50 -17.73 -29.68
CA SER A 517 -20.32 -16.73 -28.99
C SER A 517 -19.45 -16.04 -27.95
#